data_AF-A0A1E3NTA2-F1
#
_entry.id   AF-A0A1E3NTA2-F1
#
_cell.length_a   1.000
_cell.length_b   1.000
_cell.length_c   1.000
_cell.angle_alpha   90.00
_cell.angle_beta   90.00
_cell.angle_gamma   90.00
#
_symmetry.space_group_name_H-M   'P 1'
#
loop_
_entity.id
_entity.type
_entity.pdbx_description
1 polymer ?
#
loop_
_entity_poly.entity_id
_entity_poly.type
_entity_poly.pdbx_seq_one_letter_code
_entity_poly.pdbx_strand_id
1 'polypeptide(L)'
;MVFLIWVQIGGYIDGFIDHQFSVDEVIRSTLNLNVDIMVAMPCKYLDANIRDVTEDRNLAEEILNFEGLFVPNAFWNMGIQKDVHTPDLDIVLSNSLEADYVTKGVRTNLDAPTCRIYGTVPINRVQGDFHITAEGLGYPGMSGITPADSLNFTHFINEFSFGTFYPYIDNALDLTARKTNQKRHTFHYNLKVIPTVYSKLGHQIDTNQYSIRVYETDEKYAPGIFIKYDFDPIKMTVIEKRLSFFQFIIRLVTIIGGLWVIAQWMYRGMEKFILIAFGKEYYRRGEEKKSGLLDAEPEDDFEKI
;
A
#
# COMPACT_ATOMS: atom_id res chain seq x y z
N MET A 1 10.22 -21.57 -22.98
CA MET A 1 8.93 -21.46 -23.70
C MET A 1 7.74 -21.61 -22.74
N VAL A 2 7.64 -22.70 -21.98
CA VAL A 2 6.55 -22.92 -21.00
C VAL A 2 6.42 -21.78 -19.98
N PHE A 3 7.54 -21.20 -19.53
CA PHE A 3 7.55 -20.05 -18.62
C PHE A 3 6.78 -18.82 -19.14
N LEU A 4 6.91 -18.48 -20.43
CA LEU A 4 6.21 -17.31 -20.99
C LEU A 4 4.70 -17.54 -21.06
N ILE A 5 4.28 -18.76 -21.40
CA ILE A 5 2.86 -19.14 -21.42
C ILE A 5 2.31 -19.15 -19.98
N TRP A 6 3.07 -19.68 -19.03
CA TRP A 6 2.71 -19.69 -17.61
C TRP A 6 2.53 -18.27 -17.05
N VAL A 7 3.45 -17.36 -17.36
CA VAL A 7 3.35 -15.94 -16.95
C VAL A 7 2.10 -15.27 -17.53
N GLN A 8 1.72 -15.56 -18.78
CA GLN A 8 0.49 -15.00 -19.36
C GLN A 8 -0.77 -15.58 -18.73
N ILE A 9 -0.79 -16.87 -18.43
CA ILE A 9 -1.91 -17.50 -17.73
C ILE A 9 -2.04 -16.92 -16.32
N GLY A 10 -0.93 -16.77 -15.60
CA GLY A 10 -0.90 -16.10 -14.30
C GLY A 10 -1.43 -14.67 -14.38
N GLY A 11 -0.94 -13.87 -15.33
CA GLY A 11 -1.40 -12.49 -15.53
C GLY A 11 -2.86 -12.35 -15.98
N TYR A 12 -3.47 -13.39 -16.56
CA TYR A 12 -4.90 -13.41 -16.84
C TYR A 12 -5.73 -13.68 -15.57
N ILE A 13 -5.24 -14.54 -14.68
CA ILE A 13 -5.93 -14.93 -13.45
C ILE A 13 -5.82 -13.84 -12.38
N ASP A 14 -4.63 -13.27 -12.19
CA ASP A 14 -4.31 -12.38 -11.05
C ASP A 14 -4.72 -10.92 -11.28
N GLY A 15 -4.97 -10.52 -12.54
CA GLY A 15 -5.28 -9.13 -12.90
C GLY A 15 -4.11 -8.18 -12.62
N PHE A 16 -4.29 -6.89 -12.93
CA PHE A 16 -3.31 -5.86 -12.60
C PHE A 16 -4.02 -4.65 -11.97
N ILE A 17 -3.40 -4.06 -10.95
CA ILE A 17 -3.87 -2.84 -10.31
C ILE A 17 -3.32 -1.65 -11.11
N ASP A 18 -4.22 -0.81 -11.62
CA ASP A 18 -3.87 0.42 -12.34
C ASP A 18 -4.16 1.64 -11.45
N HIS A 19 -3.18 2.53 -11.32
CA HIS A 19 -3.30 3.76 -10.54
C HIS A 19 -3.43 4.95 -11.49
N GLN A 20 -4.55 5.65 -11.42
CA GLN A 20 -4.82 6.83 -12.26
C GLN A 20 -4.98 8.06 -11.39
N PHE A 21 -4.35 9.16 -11.76
CA PHE A 21 -4.47 10.44 -11.06
C PHE A 21 -5.42 11.36 -11.84
N SER A 22 -6.40 11.91 -11.14
CA SER A 22 -7.35 12.89 -11.67
C SER A 22 -7.53 14.04 -10.67
N VAL A 23 -8.24 15.09 -11.07
CA VAL A 23 -8.64 16.16 -10.15
C VAL A 23 -9.86 15.68 -9.36
N ASP A 24 -9.91 15.98 -8.06
CA ASP A 24 -11.12 15.72 -7.27
C ASP A 24 -12.18 16.80 -7.57
N GLU A 25 -13.22 16.43 -8.31
CA GLU A 25 -14.36 17.31 -8.60
C GLU A 25 -15.38 17.34 -7.45
N VAL A 26 -15.33 16.37 -6.53
CA VAL A 26 -16.32 16.22 -5.47
C VAL A 26 -15.83 16.88 -4.18
N ILE A 27 -16.43 18.01 -3.86
CA ILE A 27 -16.17 18.71 -2.60
C ILE A 27 -16.92 17.99 -1.47
N ARG A 28 -16.18 17.29 -0.61
CA ARG A 28 -16.69 16.72 0.65
C ARG A 28 -16.36 17.69 1.79
N SER A 29 -17.33 18.00 2.65
CA SER A 29 -17.12 18.92 3.78
C SER A 29 -16.49 18.23 5.00
N THR A 30 -16.87 16.98 5.26
CA THR A 30 -16.48 16.25 6.47
C THR A 30 -15.79 14.92 6.13
N LEU A 31 -14.95 14.46 7.05
CA LEU A 31 -14.24 13.19 6.97
C LEU A 31 -14.09 12.60 8.37
N ASN A 32 -14.13 11.28 8.48
CA ASN A 32 -13.87 10.60 9.76
C ASN A 32 -12.36 10.40 9.94
N LEU A 33 -11.81 10.83 11.07
CA LEU A 33 -10.45 10.55 11.48
C LEU A 33 -10.47 9.40 12.51
N ASN A 34 -9.86 8.28 12.18
CA ASN A 34 -9.72 7.15 13.10
C ASN A 34 -8.34 7.23 13.76
N VAL A 35 -8.33 7.13 15.09
CA VAL A 35 -7.12 7.27 15.90
C VAL A 35 -7.05 6.07 16.85
N ASP A 36 -5.88 5.45 16.96
CA ASP A 36 -5.51 4.53 18.04
C ASP A 36 -4.01 4.72 18.34
N ILE A 37 -3.72 5.47 19.40
CA ILE A 37 -2.36 5.87 19.79
C ILE A 37 -2.16 5.57 21.27
N MET A 38 -1.03 4.93 21.60
CA MET A 38 -0.58 4.74 22.98
C MET A 38 0.55 5.71 23.30
N VAL A 39 0.43 6.44 24.40
CA VAL A 39 1.44 7.40 24.88
C VAL A 39 1.94 6.98 26.27
N ALA A 40 3.24 7.03 26.49
CA ALA A 40 3.92 6.63 27.72
C ALA A 40 3.76 7.64 28.87
N MET A 41 2.54 8.11 29.09
CA MET A 41 2.18 8.93 30.26
C MET A 41 0.74 8.66 30.71
N PRO A 42 0.37 9.02 31.95
CA PRO A 42 -0.99 8.86 32.45
C PRO A 42 -2.05 9.67 31.69
N CYS A 43 -3.23 9.09 31.51
CA CYS A 43 -4.34 9.72 30.79
C CYS A 43 -4.83 11.02 31.44
N LYS A 44 -4.67 11.17 32.77
CA LYS A 44 -5.05 12.39 33.51
C LYS A 44 -4.19 13.61 33.21
N TYR A 45 -3.11 13.45 32.46
CA TYR A 45 -2.22 14.53 32.06
C TYR A 45 -2.24 14.75 30.55
N LEU A 46 -2.99 13.94 29.79
CA LEU A 46 -3.07 14.02 28.34
C LEU A 46 -4.36 14.69 27.92
N ASP A 47 -4.22 15.60 26.97
CA ASP A 47 -5.31 16.22 26.27
C ASP A 47 -5.08 16.07 24.76
N ALA A 48 -6.14 15.74 24.01
CA ALA A 48 -6.11 15.50 22.58
C ALA A 48 -7.13 16.40 21.90
N ASN A 49 -6.65 17.32 21.06
CA ASN A 49 -7.49 18.33 20.42
C ASN A 49 -7.21 18.44 18.93
N ILE A 50 -8.20 18.94 18.21
CA ILE A 50 -8.11 19.23 16.78
C ILE A 50 -8.32 20.72 16.58
N ARG A 51 -7.41 21.34 15.83
CA ARG A 51 -7.55 22.71 15.37
C ARG A 51 -7.45 22.75 13.85
N ASP A 52 -8.44 23.30 13.20
CA ASP A 52 -8.42 23.51 11.76
C ASP A 52 -8.11 24.97 11.39
N VAL A 53 -7.91 25.23 10.09
CA VAL A 53 -7.73 26.59 9.55
C VAL A 53 -8.96 27.48 9.70
N THR A 54 -10.13 26.92 9.97
CA THR A 54 -11.34 27.71 10.26
C THR A 54 -11.37 28.21 11.71
N GLU A 55 -10.32 27.89 12.48
CA GLU A 55 -10.17 28.15 13.91
C GLU A 55 -11.29 27.55 14.76
N ASP A 56 -12.04 26.60 14.20
CA ASP A 56 -12.99 25.83 14.97
C ASP A 56 -12.23 24.83 15.84
N ARG A 57 -12.60 24.81 17.12
CA ARG A 57 -11.99 23.92 18.10
C ARG A 57 -12.92 22.75 18.29
N ASN A 58 -12.61 21.66 17.63
CA ASN A 58 -13.30 20.41 17.89
C ASN A 58 -12.62 19.75 19.11
N LEU A 59 -13.35 19.71 20.23
CA LEU A 59 -12.93 19.05 21.47
C LEU A 59 -12.92 17.54 21.24
N ALA A 60 -11.87 17.06 20.58
CA ALA A 60 -11.70 15.65 20.27
C ALA A 60 -11.62 14.81 21.56
N GLU A 61 -11.20 15.43 22.67
CA GLU A 61 -11.19 14.84 24.01
C GLU A 61 -12.56 14.29 24.46
N GLU A 62 -13.67 14.96 24.10
CA GLU A 62 -15.02 14.51 24.50
C GLU A 62 -15.50 13.30 23.69
N ILE A 63 -14.91 13.07 22.51
CA ILE A 63 -15.32 12.03 21.57
C ILE A 63 -14.41 10.80 21.72
N LEU A 64 -13.11 11.01 21.87
CA LEU A 64 -12.11 9.97 22.00
C LEU A 64 -12.17 9.29 23.36
N ASN A 65 -11.87 7.99 23.38
CA ASN A 65 -11.75 7.23 24.61
C ASN A 65 -10.31 7.25 25.11
N PHE A 66 -10.14 7.35 26.43
CA PHE A 66 -8.85 7.34 27.11
C PHE A 66 -8.80 6.15 28.07
N GLU A 67 -7.97 5.17 27.77
CA GLU A 67 -7.82 3.96 28.58
C GLU A 67 -6.39 3.85 29.10
N GLY A 68 -6.24 3.82 30.42
CA GLY A 68 -4.96 3.59 31.05
C GLY A 68 -4.56 2.12 31.05
N LEU A 69 -3.37 1.83 30.53
CA LEU A 69 -2.81 0.49 30.39
C LEU A 69 -1.47 0.35 31.11
N PHE A 70 -1.18 -0.86 31.58
CA PHE A 70 0.12 -1.24 32.11
C PHE A 70 0.88 -2.03 31.05
N VAL A 71 1.78 -1.36 30.34
CA VAL A 71 2.64 -2.00 29.33
C VAL A 71 4.06 -2.19 29.88
N PRO A 72 4.70 -3.36 29.67
CA PRO A 72 6.07 -3.58 30.08
C PRO A 72 7.04 -2.74 29.24
N ASN A 73 8.13 -2.27 29.86
CA ASN A 73 9.13 -1.43 29.18
C ASN A 73 9.76 -2.07 27.94
N ALA A 74 9.71 -3.40 27.82
CA ALA A 74 10.17 -4.13 26.64
C ALA A 74 9.39 -3.79 25.37
N PHE A 75 8.10 -3.44 25.49
CA PHE A 75 7.24 -3.06 24.38
C PHE A 75 7.82 -1.90 23.58
N TRP A 76 8.30 -0.87 24.26
CA TRP A 76 8.87 0.34 23.66
C TRP A 76 10.22 0.14 22.95
N ASN A 77 10.86 -1.02 23.13
CA ASN A 77 12.12 -1.36 22.49
C ASN A 77 11.94 -2.38 21.34
N MET A 78 10.73 -2.93 21.15
CA MET A 78 10.45 -3.80 20.01
C MET A 78 10.29 -2.93 18.76
N GLY A 79 11.25 -3.04 17.83
CA GLY A 79 11.04 -2.58 16.47
C GLY A 79 10.01 -3.49 15.81
N ILE A 80 8.76 -3.04 15.72
CA ILE A 80 7.72 -3.79 15.01
C ILE A 80 8.00 -3.66 13.52
N GLN A 81 8.37 -4.78 12.89
CA GLN A 81 8.43 -4.87 11.43
C GLN A 81 7.00 -5.09 10.93
N LYS A 82 6.50 -4.15 10.13
CA LYS A 82 5.17 -4.24 9.51
C LYS A 82 5.21 -5.35 8.44
N ASP A 83 4.53 -6.46 8.69
CA ASP A 83 4.27 -7.47 7.66
C ASP A 83 2.88 -7.18 7.08
N VAL A 84 2.83 -6.70 5.85
CA VAL A 84 1.58 -6.27 5.21
C VAL A 84 0.92 -7.49 4.58
N HIS A 85 0.03 -8.15 5.32
CA HIS A 85 -0.84 -9.16 4.74
C HIS A 85 -2.15 -8.51 4.29
N THR A 86 -2.44 -8.56 2.99
CA THR A 86 -3.69 -8.08 2.41
C THR A 86 -4.80 -9.12 2.58
N PRO A 87 -5.83 -8.89 3.42
CA PRO A 87 -6.98 -9.78 3.50
C PRO A 87 -7.85 -9.66 2.23
N ASP A 88 -8.56 -10.73 1.88
CA ASP A 88 -9.50 -10.71 0.76
C ASP A 88 -10.66 -9.71 1.01
N LEU A 89 -11.18 -9.11 -0.08
CA LEU A 89 -12.18 -8.04 -0.01
C LEU A 89 -13.49 -8.48 0.66
N ASP A 90 -13.87 -9.75 0.57
CA ASP A 90 -15.04 -10.33 1.23
C ASP A 90 -14.91 -10.38 2.76
N ILE A 91 -13.70 -10.69 3.25
CA ILE A 91 -13.37 -10.63 4.69
C ILE A 91 -13.44 -9.17 5.17
N VAL A 92 -12.94 -8.23 4.39
CA VAL A 92 -13.02 -6.82 4.75
C VAL A 92 -14.44 -6.29 4.67
N LEU A 93 -15.24 -6.66 3.67
CA LEU A 93 -16.64 -6.23 3.58
C LEU A 93 -17.49 -6.78 4.74
N SER A 94 -17.22 -8.01 5.18
CA SER A 94 -17.88 -8.59 6.36
C SER A 94 -17.41 -7.99 7.70
N ASN A 95 -16.15 -7.56 7.77
CA ASN A 95 -15.60 -6.82 8.92
C ASN A 95 -15.80 -5.28 8.84
N SER A 96 -16.25 -4.76 7.70
CA SER A 96 -16.51 -3.32 7.45
C SER A 96 -17.88 -2.87 7.95
N LEU A 97 -18.60 -3.75 8.66
CA LEU A 97 -19.54 -3.29 9.65
C LEU A 97 -18.72 -2.50 10.66
N GLU A 98 -18.64 -1.18 10.42
CA GLU A 98 -17.96 -0.20 11.26
C GLU A 98 -18.15 -0.64 12.71
N ALA A 99 -17.05 -0.96 13.38
CA ALA A 99 -17.03 -0.94 14.82
C ALA A 99 -17.15 0.53 15.22
N ASP A 100 -18.33 1.10 14.97
CA ASP A 100 -18.76 2.38 15.48
C ASP A 100 -18.64 2.20 16.99
N TYR A 101 -17.59 2.76 17.58
CA TYR A 101 -17.29 2.55 19.00
C TYR A 101 -18.53 3.00 19.76
N VAL A 102 -19.28 2.03 20.28
CA VAL A 102 -20.60 2.25 20.92
C VAL A 102 -20.48 3.17 22.14
N THR A 103 -19.27 3.32 22.66
CA THR A 103 -18.91 4.21 23.76
C THR A 103 -17.99 5.34 23.28
N LYS A 104 -18.42 6.59 23.45
CA LYS A 104 -17.65 7.81 23.16
C LYS A 104 -17.28 8.51 24.47
N GLY A 105 -16.10 9.10 24.54
CA GLY A 105 -15.66 9.92 25.70
C GLY A 105 -15.42 9.16 27.00
N VAL A 106 -15.20 7.84 26.96
CA VAL A 106 -14.96 7.04 28.16
C VAL A 106 -13.52 7.22 28.63
N ARG A 107 -13.33 7.54 29.91
CA ARG A 107 -12.02 7.58 30.56
C ARG A 107 -11.92 6.49 31.62
N THR A 108 -11.01 5.53 31.45
CA THR A 108 -10.76 4.43 32.40
C THR A 108 -9.31 4.42 32.88
N ASN A 109 -9.09 4.01 34.13
CA ASN A 109 -7.76 3.77 34.69
C ASN A 109 -6.76 4.94 34.50
N LEU A 110 -7.19 6.16 34.84
CA LEU A 110 -6.47 7.41 34.53
C LEU A 110 -5.03 7.51 35.06
N ASP A 111 -4.69 6.74 36.10
CA ASP A 111 -3.39 6.76 36.79
C ASP A 111 -2.36 5.80 36.21
N ALA A 112 -2.73 4.96 35.24
CA ALA A 112 -1.81 4.01 34.62
C ALA A 112 -0.62 4.75 33.94
N PRO A 113 0.56 4.13 33.84
CA PRO A 113 1.75 4.77 33.28
C PRO A 113 1.69 4.98 31.76
N THR A 114 0.72 4.39 31.08
CA THR A 114 0.51 4.52 29.63
C THR A 114 -0.96 4.76 29.37
N CYS A 115 -1.24 5.64 28.42
CA CYS A 115 -2.59 5.97 28.01
C CYS A 115 -2.80 5.57 26.56
N ARG A 116 -3.85 4.80 26.30
CA ARG A 116 -4.36 4.51 24.96
C ARG A 116 -5.49 5.49 24.64
N ILE A 117 -5.30 6.25 23.57
CA ILE A 117 -6.28 7.19 23.04
C ILE A 117 -6.82 6.59 21.75
N TYR A 118 -8.11 6.26 21.72
CA TYR A 118 -8.71 5.63 20.55
C TYR A 118 -10.15 6.09 20.28
N GLY A 119 -10.53 6.07 19.00
CA GLY A 119 -11.88 6.36 18.54
C GLY A 119 -11.90 7.03 17.17
N THR A 120 -13.10 7.42 16.75
CA THR A 120 -13.35 8.07 15.47
C THR A 120 -13.92 9.46 15.69
N VAL A 121 -13.27 10.47 15.12
CA VAL A 121 -13.64 11.89 15.26
C VAL A 121 -14.02 12.46 13.90
N PRO A 122 -15.22 13.05 13.73
CA PRO A 122 -15.57 13.76 12.51
C PRO A 122 -14.79 15.07 12.43
N ILE A 123 -14.01 15.23 11.36
CA ILE A 123 -13.20 16.42 11.07
C ILE A 123 -13.68 17.11 9.78
N ASN A 124 -13.39 18.39 9.67
CA ASN A 124 -13.56 19.12 8.43
C ASN A 124 -12.47 18.70 7.43
N ARG A 125 -12.82 18.58 6.15
CA ARG A 125 -11.86 18.23 5.08
C ARG A 125 -11.08 19.48 4.63
N VAL A 126 -10.33 20.05 5.57
CA VAL A 126 -9.46 21.22 5.38
C VAL A 126 -8.12 20.96 6.07
N GLN A 127 -7.15 21.85 5.88
CA GLN A 127 -5.91 21.75 6.62
C GLN A 127 -6.17 21.88 8.13
N GLY A 128 -5.57 20.98 8.92
CA GLY A 128 -5.74 20.96 10.37
C GLY A 128 -4.57 20.32 11.11
N ASP A 129 -4.65 20.39 12.44
CA ASP A 129 -3.62 19.94 13.38
C ASP A 129 -4.29 19.15 14.52
N PHE A 130 -4.15 17.82 14.47
CA PHE A 130 -4.47 16.95 15.59
C PHE A 130 -3.26 16.90 16.51
N HIS A 131 -3.41 17.37 17.74
CA HIS A 131 -2.32 17.46 18.67
C HIS A 131 -2.68 16.84 20.01
N ILE A 132 -1.72 16.10 20.55
CA ILE A 132 -1.76 15.53 21.88
C ILE A 132 -0.75 16.30 22.72
N THR A 133 -1.23 17.02 23.72
CA THR A 133 -0.43 17.87 24.59
C THR A 133 -0.66 17.52 26.04
N ALA A 134 0.26 17.96 26.91
CA ALA A 134 0.04 17.83 28.34
C ALA A 134 -1.01 18.84 28.82
N GLU A 135 -1.87 18.39 29.72
CA GLU A 135 -2.91 19.19 30.35
C GLU A 135 -2.28 20.40 31.08
N GLY A 136 -2.85 21.59 30.88
CA GLY A 136 -2.37 22.84 31.44
C GLY A 136 -1.27 23.56 30.65
N LEU A 137 -0.78 23.01 29.53
CA LEU A 137 0.15 23.67 28.59
C LEU A 137 -0.54 24.13 27.29
N GLY A 138 -1.67 24.82 27.42
CA GLY A 138 -2.42 25.39 26.29
C GLY A 138 -3.93 25.39 26.49
N TYR A 139 -4.44 24.39 27.21
CA TYR A 139 -5.86 24.23 27.56
C TYR A 139 -6.04 24.05 29.08
N PRO A 140 -7.05 24.70 29.69
CA PRO A 140 -7.39 24.49 31.09
C PRO A 140 -8.09 23.14 31.24
N GLY A 141 -7.44 22.16 31.85
CA GLY A 141 -8.08 20.89 32.18
C GLY A 141 -8.42 20.74 33.67
N MET A 142 -9.09 19.62 34.01
CA MET A 142 -9.57 19.28 35.37
C MET A 142 -8.45 19.00 36.39
N SER A 143 -7.26 18.56 35.96
CA SER A 143 -6.15 18.11 36.81
C SER A 143 -5.09 19.18 37.12
N GLY A 144 -5.22 20.39 36.53
CA GLY A 144 -4.27 21.48 36.71
C GLY A 144 -3.03 21.40 35.78
N ILE A 145 -1.96 22.13 36.12
CA ILE A 145 -0.73 22.15 35.32
C ILE A 145 0.05 20.84 35.54
N THR A 146 0.24 20.08 34.46
CA THR A 146 1.05 18.86 34.50
C THR A 146 2.49 19.19 34.94
N PRO A 147 3.05 18.49 35.95
CA PRO A 147 4.43 18.66 36.35
C PRO A 147 5.39 18.36 35.18
N ALA A 148 6.39 19.22 34.97
CA ALA A 148 7.38 19.02 33.90
C ALA A 148 8.14 17.69 34.03
N ASP A 149 8.19 17.11 35.23
CA ASP A 149 8.91 15.88 35.51
C ASP A 149 8.21 14.61 35.03
N SER A 150 6.88 14.64 34.85
CA SER A 150 6.07 13.51 34.38
C SER A 150 5.87 13.48 32.87
N LEU A 151 6.43 14.45 32.13
CA LEU A 151 6.29 14.52 30.68
C LEU A 151 7.13 13.44 29.99
N ASN A 152 6.45 12.58 29.23
CA ASN A 152 7.08 11.60 28.35
C ASN A 152 6.17 11.34 27.15
N PHE A 153 6.58 11.83 25.97
CA PHE A 153 5.84 11.70 24.72
C PHE A 153 6.29 10.51 23.87
N THR A 154 6.98 9.53 24.48
CA THR A 154 7.19 8.23 23.83
C THR A 154 5.84 7.63 23.48
N HIS A 155 5.64 7.26 22.22
CA HIS A 155 4.33 6.86 21.74
C HIS A 155 4.41 5.79 20.65
N PHE A 156 3.32 5.07 20.51
CA PHE A 156 3.10 4.00 19.57
C PHE A 156 1.77 4.24 18.87
N ILE A 157 1.80 4.37 17.55
CA ILE A 157 0.62 4.59 16.73
C ILE A 157 0.22 3.22 16.21
N ASN A 158 -0.90 2.71 16.70
CA ASN A 158 -1.46 1.45 16.22
C ASN A 158 -2.16 1.69 14.89
N GLU A 159 -3.10 2.64 14.87
CA GLU A 159 -3.84 3.03 13.69
C GLU A 159 -3.98 4.56 13.63
N PHE A 160 -3.74 5.14 12.46
CA PHE A 160 -4.10 6.51 12.17
C PHE A 160 -4.59 6.61 10.73
N SER A 161 -5.91 6.66 10.54
CA SER A 161 -6.53 6.52 9.21
C SER A 161 -7.61 7.56 8.96
N PHE A 162 -7.87 7.84 7.68
CA PHE A 162 -8.84 8.84 7.25
C PHE A 162 -9.93 8.19 6.41
N GLY A 163 -11.17 8.28 6.86
CA GLY A 163 -12.35 7.72 6.21
C GLY A 163 -12.53 6.23 6.51
N THR A 164 -13.12 5.51 5.55
CA THR A 164 -13.42 4.09 5.70
C THR A 164 -12.20 3.22 5.40
N PHE A 165 -12.03 2.14 6.18
CA PHE A 165 -11.00 1.13 5.96
C PHE A 165 -11.20 0.38 4.63
N TYR A 166 -10.10 -0.03 3.98
CA TYR A 166 -10.13 -0.93 2.82
C TYR A 166 -8.94 -1.91 2.84
N PRO A 167 -9.03 -3.09 2.21
CA PRO A 167 -8.06 -4.19 2.39
C PRO A 167 -6.62 -3.90 1.95
N TYR A 168 -6.44 -2.95 1.02
CA TYR A 168 -5.13 -2.57 0.48
C TYR A 168 -4.69 -1.19 1.00
N ILE A 169 -5.22 -0.76 2.16
CA ILE A 169 -4.76 0.45 2.81
C ILE A 169 -3.41 0.18 3.47
N ASP A 170 -2.42 0.98 3.10
CA ASP A 170 -1.11 0.96 3.74
C ASP A 170 -0.80 2.37 4.24
N ASN A 171 -1.24 2.67 5.46
CA ASN A 171 -0.95 3.95 6.07
C ASN A 171 0.46 3.95 6.64
N ALA A 172 1.19 5.05 6.41
CA ALA A 172 2.60 5.17 6.78
C ALA A 172 2.84 5.32 8.29
N LEU A 173 1.82 5.69 9.09
CA LEU A 173 1.95 5.80 10.56
C LEU A 173 1.51 4.53 11.30
N ASP A 174 0.81 3.62 10.64
CA ASP A 174 0.31 2.42 11.32
C ASP A 174 1.48 1.56 11.81
N LEU A 175 1.33 1.05 13.03
CA LEU A 175 2.32 0.21 13.72
C LEU A 175 3.70 0.87 13.88
N THR A 176 3.75 2.19 14.04
CA THR A 176 5.01 2.93 14.25
C THR A 176 5.22 3.33 15.70
N ALA A 177 6.45 3.15 16.21
CA ALA A 177 6.84 3.57 17.55
C ALA A 177 7.92 4.65 17.50
N ARG A 178 7.81 5.66 18.37
CA ARG A 178 8.84 6.66 18.61
C ARG A 178 9.12 6.80 20.08
N LYS A 179 10.41 6.76 20.42
CA LYS A 179 10.90 6.86 21.79
C LYS A 179 11.71 8.12 21.94
N THR A 180 11.48 8.83 23.03
CA THR A 180 12.29 9.98 23.43
C THR A 180 12.73 9.83 24.87
N ASN A 181 13.97 10.25 25.16
CA ASN A 181 14.50 10.32 26.52
C ASN A 181 14.34 11.72 27.13
N GLN A 182 13.95 12.71 26.33
CA GLN A 182 13.79 14.08 26.78
C GLN A 182 12.35 14.32 27.23
N LYS A 183 12.18 15.02 28.35
CA LYS A 183 10.85 15.33 28.91
C LYS A 183 10.10 16.36 28.07
N ARG A 184 10.81 17.35 27.54
CA ARG A 184 10.26 18.43 26.68
C ARG A 184 10.60 18.21 25.22
N HIS A 185 10.05 17.15 24.67
CA HIS A 185 10.25 16.76 23.27
C HIS A 185 8.96 16.97 22.47
N THR A 186 9.10 17.39 21.23
CA THR A 186 7.96 17.61 20.32
C THR A 186 8.12 16.78 19.06
N PHE A 187 7.13 15.93 18.79
CA PHE A 187 7.06 15.17 17.55
C PHE A 187 6.17 15.90 16.56
N HIS A 188 6.69 16.17 15.36
CA HIS A 188 5.92 16.76 14.28
C HIS A 188 5.74 15.76 13.14
N TYR A 189 4.48 15.45 12.86
CA TYR A 189 4.05 14.61 11.76
C TYR A 189 3.29 15.49 10.77
N ASN A 190 3.91 15.76 9.62
CA ASN A 190 3.24 16.44 8.53
C ASN A 190 2.71 15.41 7.53
N LEU A 191 1.39 15.30 7.44
CA LEU A 191 0.67 14.40 6.57
C LEU A 191 0.15 15.13 5.34
N LYS A 192 0.31 14.51 4.18
CA LYS A 192 -0.30 14.93 2.92
C LYS A 192 -1.29 13.87 2.47
N VAL A 193 -2.57 14.19 2.61
CA VAL A 193 -3.69 13.26 2.42
C VAL A 193 -4.19 13.35 0.98
N ILE A 194 -4.24 12.21 0.30
CA ILE A 194 -4.67 12.04 -1.08
C ILE A 194 -5.95 11.20 -1.09
N PRO A 195 -7.09 11.79 -1.51
CA PRO A 195 -8.34 11.06 -1.72
C PRO A 195 -8.13 9.94 -2.72
N THR A 196 -8.53 8.73 -2.34
CA THR A 196 -8.39 7.54 -3.17
C THR A 196 -9.75 6.89 -3.38
N VAL A 197 -10.07 6.54 -4.62
CA VAL A 197 -11.28 5.76 -4.92
C VAL A 197 -10.87 4.38 -5.38
N TYR A 198 -11.29 3.39 -4.60
CA TYR A 198 -11.13 1.99 -4.95
C TYR A 198 -12.37 1.52 -5.68
N SER A 199 -12.20 1.09 -6.94
CA SER A 199 -13.30 0.59 -7.77
C SER A 199 -13.09 -0.88 -8.11
N LYS A 200 -13.96 -1.75 -7.57
CA LYS A 200 -13.97 -3.19 -7.88
C LYS A 200 -15.40 -3.69 -8.14
N LEU A 201 -15.58 -4.37 -9.27
CA LEU A 201 -16.85 -5.02 -9.64
C LEU A 201 -18.09 -4.09 -9.56
N GLY A 202 -17.91 -2.81 -9.86
CA GLY A 202 -18.99 -1.81 -9.82
C GLY A 202 -19.22 -1.15 -8.46
N HIS A 203 -18.58 -1.65 -7.40
CA HIS A 203 -18.56 -0.99 -6.09
C HIS A 203 -17.40 0.00 -6.03
N GLN A 204 -17.71 1.23 -5.61
CA GLN A 204 -16.72 2.28 -5.38
C GLN A 204 -16.68 2.58 -3.89
N ILE A 205 -15.48 2.55 -3.30
CA ILE A 205 -15.24 2.87 -1.90
C ILE A 205 -14.33 4.09 -1.88
N ASP A 206 -14.79 5.13 -1.19
CA ASP A 206 -14.05 6.37 -0.99
C ASP A 206 -13.13 6.23 0.22
N THR A 207 -11.83 6.18 -0.03
CA THR A 207 -10.81 6.06 1.01
C THR A 207 -9.79 7.17 0.89
N ASN A 208 -8.84 7.23 1.81
CA ASN A 208 -7.76 8.20 1.74
C ASN A 208 -6.45 7.50 2.03
N GLN A 209 -5.42 7.87 1.28
CA GLN A 209 -4.04 7.51 1.58
C GLN A 209 -3.30 8.77 1.97
N TYR A 210 -2.15 8.63 2.62
CA TYR A 210 -1.34 9.79 2.92
C TYR A 210 0.15 9.46 2.90
N SER A 211 0.93 10.49 2.63
CA SER A 211 2.38 10.47 2.82
C SER A 211 2.75 11.24 4.08
N ILE A 212 3.90 10.90 4.65
CA ILE A 212 4.36 11.45 5.93
C ILE A 212 5.73 12.11 5.81
N ARG A 213 5.90 13.24 6.49
CA ARG A 213 7.20 13.83 6.82
C ARG A 213 7.29 14.01 8.33
N VAL A 214 8.31 13.40 8.93
CA VAL A 214 8.58 13.46 10.38
C VAL A 214 9.75 14.41 10.64
N TYR A 215 9.60 15.27 11.64
CA TYR A 215 10.71 16.02 12.22
C TYR A 215 10.47 16.19 13.72
N GLU A 216 11.57 16.32 14.46
CA GLU A 216 11.56 16.39 15.92
C GLU A 216 12.12 17.74 16.35
N THR A 217 11.60 18.31 17.43
CA THR A 217 12.15 19.55 18.00
C THR A 217 12.17 19.49 19.51
N ASP A 218 13.34 19.85 20.05
CA ASP A 218 13.63 19.86 21.47
C ASP A 218 13.49 21.27 22.04
N GLU A 219 12.89 21.39 23.23
CA GLU A 219 12.87 22.58 24.12
C GLU A 219 12.23 23.88 23.60
N LYS A 220 12.12 24.09 22.28
CA LYS A 220 11.71 25.36 21.65
C LYS A 220 10.19 25.53 21.55
N TYR A 221 9.44 24.45 21.49
CA TYR A 221 7.98 24.44 21.33
C TYR A 221 7.28 23.80 22.54
N ALA A 222 5.95 23.92 22.57
CA ALA A 222 5.14 23.20 23.55
C ALA A 222 5.36 21.70 23.35
N PRO A 223 5.68 20.95 24.41
CA PRO A 223 5.99 19.53 24.28
C PRO A 223 4.70 18.75 24.01
N GLY A 224 4.76 17.82 23.08
CA GLY A 224 3.56 17.18 22.56
C GLY A 224 3.81 16.40 21.27
N ILE A 225 2.73 15.79 20.79
CA ILE A 225 2.68 15.10 19.50
C ILE A 225 1.76 15.94 18.62
N PHE A 226 2.29 16.48 17.52
CA PHE A 226 1.54 17.32 16.59
C PHE A 226 1.44 16.61 15.25
N ILE A 227 0.22 16.33 14.82
CA ILE A 227 -0.10 15.67 13.57
C ILE A 227 -0.85 16.67 12.69
N LYS A 228 -0.09 17.35 11.85
CA LYS A 228 -0.60 18.31 10.87
C LYS A 228 -0.97 17.58 9.60
N TYR A 229 -2.21 17.72 9.15
CA TYR A 229 -2.70 17.11 7.92
C TYR A 229 -3.15 18.18 6.94
N ASP A 230 -2.93 17.92 5.66
CA ASP A 230 -3.31 18.78 4.56
C ASP A 230 -3.78 17.92 3.38
N PHE A 231 -4.86 18.35 2.72
CA PHE A 231 -5.52 17.60 1.66
C PHE A 231 -5.02 18.06 0.29
N ASP A 232 -4.55 17.12 -0.52
CA ASP A 232 -4.11 17.39 -1.88
C ASP A 232 -5.33 17.49 -2.83
N PRO A 233 -5.38 18.46 -3.77
CA PRO A 233 -6.42 18.54 -4.79
C PRO A 233 -6.42 17.37 -5.80
N ILE A 234 -5.38 16.53 -5.82
CA ILE A 234 -5.33 15.34 -6.68
C ILE A 234 -6.04 14.15 -6.05
N LYS A 235 -6.76 13.39 -6.87
CA LYS A 235 -7.43 12.14 -6.51
C LYS A 235 -6.75 10.97 -7.19
N MET A 236 -6.55 9.88 -6.47
CA MET A 236 -6.07 8.61 -7.03
C MET A 236 -7.24 7.64 -7.22
N THR A 237 -7.42 7.13 -8.42
CA THR A 237 -8.38 6.05 -8.69
C THR A 237 -7.62 4.74 -8.87
N VAL A 238 -7.92 3.77 -8.01
CA VAL A 238 -7.36 2.42 -8.05
C VAL A 238 -8.37 1.51 -8.73
N ILE A 239 -8.02 1.03 -9.92
CA ILE A 239 -8.89 0.21 -10.75
C ILE A 239 -8.24 -1.16 -10.92
N GLU A 240 -8.93 -2.22 -10.54
CA GLU A 240 -8.51 -3.59 -10.88
C GLU A 240 -8.84 -3.85 -12.36
N LYS A 241 -7.83 -3.79 -13.22
CA LYS A 241 -7.97 -4.14 -14.63
C LYS A 241 -7.68 -5.62 -14.81
N ARG A 242 -8.63 -6.34 -15.39
CA ARG A 242 -8.41 -7.71 -15.87
C ARG A 242 -8.27 -7.72 -17.38
N LEU A 243 -7.41 -8.60 -17.88
CA LEU A 243 -7.29 -8.79 -19.33
C LEU A 243 -8.62 -9.34 -19.85
N SER A 244 -9.18 -8.67 -20.86
CA SER A 244 -10.33 -9.23 -21.58
C SER A 244 -9.92 -10.58 -22.19
N PHE A 245 -10.85 -11.53 -22.22
CA PHE A 245 -10.63 -12.86 -22.79
C PHE A 245 -10.04 -12.82 -24.21
N PHE A 246 -10.53 -11.89 -25.04
CA PHE A 246 -10.00 -11.71 -26.40
C PHE A 246 -8.58 -11.16 -26.41
N GLN A 247 -8.27 -10.22 -25.50
CA GLN A 247 -6.93 -9.66 -25.38
C GLN A 247 -5.92 -10.72 -24.90
N PHE A 248 -6.36 -11.64 -24.04
CA PHE A 248 -5.57 -12.79 -23.63
C PHE A 248 -5.28 -13.74 -24.80
N ILE A 249 -6.29 -14.12 -25.59
CA ILE A 249 -6.10 -15.00 -26.76
C ILE A 249 -5.13 -14.37 -27.77
N ILE A 250 -5.29 -13.08 -28.07
CA ILE A 250 -4.41 -12.36 -29.01
C ILE A 250 -2.95 -12.41 -28.52
N ARG A 251 -2.71 -12.18 -27.23
CA ARG A 251 -1.36 -12.29 -26.63
C ARG A 251 -0.80 -13.70 -26.73
N LEU A 252 -1.61 -14.72 -26.49
CA LEU A 252 -1.20 -16.12 -26.55
C LEU A 252 -0.79 -16.52 -27.98
N VAL A 253 -1.61 -16.19 -28.97
CA VAL A 253 -1.30 -16.43 -30.39
C VAL A 253 -0.03 -15.69 -30.82
N THR A 254 0.14 -14.44 -30.38
CA THR A 254 1.35 -13.65 -30.68
C THR A 254 2.61 -14.30 -30.13
N ILE A 255 2.56 -14.86 -28.92
CA ILE A 255 3.71 -15.58 -28.33
C ILE A 255 4.01 -16.85 -29.12
N ILE A 256 3.00 -17.67 -29.43
CA ILE A 256 3.21 -18.90 -30.22
C ILE A 256 3.82 -18.55 -31.59
N GLY A 257 3.29 -17.52 -32.27
CA GLY A 257 3.83 -17.04 -33.54
C GLY A 257 5.28 -16.56 -33.42
N GLY A 258 5.60 -15.75 -32.40
CA GLY A 258 6.96 -15.29 -32.15
C GLY A 258 7.93 -16.44 -31.87
N LEU A 259 7.50 -17.47 -31.12
CA LEU A 259 8.31 -18.66 -30.83
C LEU A 259 8.60 -19.46 -32.09
N TRP A 260 7.63 -19.61 -33.01
CA TRP A 260 7.82 -20.31 -34.27
C TRP A 260 8.86 -19.63 -35.15
N VAL A 261 8.77 -18.30 -35.26
CA VAL A 261 9.74 -17.49 -36.02
C VAL A 261 11.14 -17.64 -35.42
N ILE A 262 11.29 -17.50 -34.11
CA ILE A 262 12.60 -17.65 -33.45
C ILE A 262 13.19 -19.04 -33.69
N ALA A 263 12.39 -20.10 -33.56
CA ALA A 263 12.86 -21.47 -33.81
C ALA A 263 13.35 -21.66 -35.26
N GLN A 264 12.61 -21.13 -36.23
CA GLN A 264 12.97 -21.21 -37.64
C GLN A 264 14.24 -20.42 -37.97
N TRP A 265 14.41 -19.23 -37.40
CA TRP A 265 15.62 -18.44 -37.54
C TRP A 265 16.81 -19.06 -36.82
N MET A 266 16.60 -19.68 -35.65
CA MET A 266 17.63 -20.40 -34.91
C MET A 266 18.12 -21.62 -35.69
N TYR A 267 17.22 -22.40 -36.31
CA TYR A 267 17.59 -23.54 -37.15
C TYR A 267 18.42 -23.10 -38.36
N ARG A 268 17.94 -22.11 -39.12
CA ARG A 268 18.67 -21.56 -40.28
C ARG A 268 20.00 -20.92 -39.88
N GLY A 269 20.03 -20.26 -38.71
CA GLY A 269 21.23 -19.67 -38.13
C GLY A 269 22.26 -20.75 -37.76
N MET A 270 21.81 -21.83 -37.14
CA MET A 270 22.64 -22.98 -36.77
C MET A 270 23.22 -23.66 -38.01
N GLU A 271 22.44 -23.88 -39.07
CA GLU A 271 22.94 -24.42 -40.34
C GLU A 271 24.07 -23.54 -40.92
N LYS A 272 23.85 -22.22 -40.99
CA LYS A 272 24.88 -21.28 -41.49
C LYS A 272 26.09 -21.20 -40.56
N PHE A 273 25.90 -21.26 -39.25
CA PHE A 273 26.98 -21.25 -38.28
C PHE A 273 27.83 -22.51 -38.37
N ILE A 274 27.21 -23.69 -38.51
CA ILE A 274 27.91 -24.97 -38.74
C ILE A 274 28.71 -24.92 -40.05
N LEU A 275 28.14 -24.37 -41.12
CA LEU A 275 28.83 -24.20 -42.40
C LEU A 275 30.05 -23.27 -42.32
N ILE A 276 29.96 -22.21 -41.51
CA ILE A 276 31.05 -21.25 -41.31
C ILE A 276 32.12 -21.81 -40.35
N ALA A 277 31.72 -22.51 -39.29
CA ALA A 277 32.62 -23.01 -38.25
C ALA A 277 33.34 -24.33 -38.62
N PHE A 278 32.67 -25.24 -39.34
CA PHE A 278 33.22 -26.57 -39.69
C PHE A 278 33.61 -26.73 -41.17
N GLY A 279 33.41 -25.72 -42.02
CA GLY A 279 33.79 -25.74 -43.43
C GLY A 279 32.98 -26.72 -44.29
N LYS A 280 33.03 -26.52 -45.62
CA LYS A 280 32.23 -27.21 -46.66
C LYS A 280 32.27 -28.75 -46.67
N GLU A 281 33.11 -29.38 -45.86
CA GLU A 281 33.40 -30.81 -45.94
C GLU A 281 32.36 -31.69 -45.21
N TYR A 282 31.69 -31.18 -44.17
CA TYR A 282 30.69 -31.95 -43.41
C TYR A 282 29.30 -32.02 -44.06
N TYR A 283 28.92 -31.04 -44.88
CA TYR A 283 27.58 -30.98 -45.48
C TYR A 283 27.40 -31.94 -46.67
N ARG A 284 28.49 -32.37 -47.32
CA ARG A 284 28.45 -33.22 -48.54
C ARG A 284 28.34 -34.73 -48.27
N ARG A 285 28.29 -35.15 -46.99
CA ARG A 285 28.26 -36.57 -46.61
C ARG A 285 26.84 -37.16 -46.47
N GLY A 286 25.81 -36.32 -46.55
CA GLY A 286 24.40 -36.71 -46.39
C GLY A 286 23.54 -36.68 -47.66
N GLU A 287 24.05 -36.21 -48.80
CA GLU A 287 23.35 -36.33 -50.09
C GLU A 287 23.65 -37.71 -50.70
N GLU A 288 22.74 -38.67 -50.51
CA GLU A 288 22.71 -39.89 -51.31
C GLU A 288 22.54 -39.54 -52.79
N LYS A 289 23.54 -39.89 -53.60
CA LYS A 289 23.48 -39.82 -55.07
C LYS A 289 22.37 -40.73 -55.60
N LYS A 290 21.23 -40.16 -56.01
CA LYS A 290 20.38 -40.81 -57.02
C LYS A 290 20.89 -40.46 -58.41
N SER A 291 21.41 -41.49 -59.08
CA SER A 291 21.44 -41.71 -60.54
C SER A 291 22.80 -42.29 -60.95
N GLY A 292 22.83 -43.62 -61.11
CA GLY A 292 23.95 -44.40 -61.59
C GLY A 292 23.76 -44.73 -63.07
N LEU A 293 24.74 -44.33 -63.85
CA LEU A 293 24.90 -44.37 -65.30
C LEU A 293 25.25 -45.81 -65.80
N LEU A 294 24.32 -46.76 -65.66
CA LEU A 294 24.44 -48.12 -66.21
C LEU A 294 23.03 -48.63 -66.57
N ASP A 295 22.49 -48.15 -67.69
CA ASP A 295 21.47 -48.83 -68.49
C ASP A 295 21.55 -48.23 -69.90
N ALA A 296 22.59 -48.63 -70.62
CA ALA A 296 22.78 -48.48 -72.07
C ALA A 296 23.50 -49.77 -72.48
N GLU A 297 22.86 -50.73 -73.15
CA GLU A 297 22.67 -50.85 -74.60
C GLU A 297 22.18 -52.31 -74.89
N PRO A 298 21.89 -52.75 -76.13
CA PRO A 298 21.02 -52.18 -77.17
C PRO A 298 20.09 -53.26 -77.83
N GLU A 299 19.22 -52.80 -78.75
CA GLU A 299 18.55 -53.47 -79.90
C GLU A 299 18.06 -54.93 -79.81
N ASP A 300 16.75 -55.13 -80.02
CA ASP A 300 16.25 -56.04 -81.07
C ASP A 300 14.79 -55.71 -81.46
N ASP A 301 14.61 -55.45 -82.77
CA ASP A 301 13.36 -55.30 -83.51
C ASP A 301 12.59 -56.62 -83.59
N PHE A 302 11.33 -56.69 -83.15
CA PHE A 302 10.26 -57.62 -83.60
C PHE A 302 8.95 -57.11 -82.95
N GLU A 303 7.78 -56.97 -83.56
CA GLU A 303 7.23 -57.34 -84.85
C GLU A 303 5.86 -56.60 -85.01
N LYS A 304 5.40 -56.45 -86.26
CA LYS A 304 4.09 -55.95 -86.70
C LYS A 304 2.93 -56.65 -85.96
N ILE A 305 1.78 -56.01 -85.69
CA ILE A 305 0.69 -55.63 -86.62
C ILE A 305 -0.22 -54.63 -85.89
#